data_AF-R9MEE4-F1
#
_entry.id   AF-R9MEE4-F1
#
_cell.length_a   1.000
_cell.length_b   1.000
_cell.length_c   1.000
_cell.angle_alpha   90.00
_cell.angle_beta   90.00
_cell.angle_gamma   90.00
#
_symmetry.space_group_name_H-M   'P 1'
#
loop_
_entity.id
_entity.type
_entity.pdbx_description
1 polymer ?
#
loop_
_entity_poly.entity_id
_entity_poly.type
_entity_poly.pdbx_seq_one_letter_code
_entity_poly.pdbx_strand_id
1 'polypeptide(L)' 'MAFNENIALSDGWNGRYSVTGDTLRISSEDYNRELSAGGSTGDVGFIVSSENEAKIQGVHICGVSVILGVLEYFR' A
#
# COMPACT_ATOMS: atom_id res chain seq x y z
N MET A 1 -1.46 -4.64 5.17
CA MET A 1 -0.01 -4.50 5.34
C MET A 1 0.21 -4.04 6.77
N ALA A 2 1.02 -4.76 7.54
CA ALA A 2 1.26 -4.45 8.95
C ALA A 2 2.62 -3.79 9.11
N PHE A 3 2.69 -2.78 9.99
CA PHE A 3 3.89 -2.09 10.40
C PHE A 3 4.27 -2.50 11.84
N ASN A 4 5.49 -2.20 12.27
CA ASN A 4 5.95 -2.42 13.65
C ASN A 4 5.40 -1.39 14.65
N GLU A 5 4.74 -0.35 14.17
CA GLU A 5 4.22 0.76 14.97
C GLU A 5 3.00 1.38 14.30
N ASN A 6 2.33 2.25 15.05
CA ASN A 6 1.22 3.02 14.51
C ASN A 6 1.71 3.94 13.38
N ILE A 7 0.94 3.97 12.31
CA ILE A 7 1.20 4.83 11.16
C ILE A 7 0.02 5.77 10.94
N ALA A 8 0.26 6.85 10.19
CA ALA A 8 -0.78 7.69 9.63
C ALA A 8 -0.63 7.74 8.11
N LEU A 9 -1.74 7.66 7.38
CA LEU A 9 -1.74 7.90 5.94
C LEU A 9 -1.53 9.39 5.70
N SER A 10 -0.50 9.73 4.92
CA SER A 10 -0.21 11.10 4.51
C SER A 10 -0.79 11.40 3.14
N ASP A 11 -0.62 10.49 2.18
CA ASP A 11 -1.16 10.60 0.82
C ASP A 11 -1.21 9.22 0.14
N GLY A 12 -1.87 9.13 -1.01
CA GLY A 12 -1.84 7.94 -1.85
C GLY A 12 -2.51 8.15 -3.20
N TRP A 13 -2.15 7.31 -4.16
CA TRP A 13 -2.68 7.35 -5.52
C TRP A 13 -2.99 5.94 -6.04
N ASN A 14 -3.88 5.88 -7.02
CA ASN A 14 -4.30 4.65 -7.69
C ASN A 14 -4.83 3.52 -6.78
N GLY A 15 -5.29 3.88 -5.58
CA GLY A 15 -5.87 2.96 -4.61
C GLY A 15 -6.70 3.69 -3.57
N ARG A 16 -7.60 2.94 -2.92
CA ARG A 16 -8.33 3.39 -1.73
C ARG A 16 -7.64 2.85 -0.49
N TYR A 17 -7.46 3.72 0.49
CA TYR A 17 -6.63 3.45 1.66
C TYR A 17 -7.42 3.63 2.95
N SER A 18 -7.20 2.74 3.91
CA SER A 18 -7.65 2.92 5.29
C SER A 18 -6.58 2.44 6.26
N VAL A 19 -6.33 3.22 7.31
CA VAL A 19 -5.37 2.89 8.36
C VAL A 19 -6.10 2.58 9.67
N THR A 20 -5.67 1.55 10.38
CA THR A 20 -6.12 1.24 11.73
C THR A 20 -4.91 0.80 12.55
N GLY A 21 -4.43 1.66 13.45
CA GLY A 21 -3.21 1.42 14.23
C GLY A 21 -1.99 1.25 13.33
N ASP A 22 -1.43 0.03 13.34
CA ASP A 22 -0.26 -0.38 12.57
C ASP A 22 -0.61 -0.98 11.19
N THR A 23 -1.88 -1.02 10.83
CA THR A 23 -2.34 -1.78 9.67
C THR A 23 -2.87 -0.84 8.58
N LEU A 24 -2.23 -0.86 7.42
CA LEU A 24 -2.72 -0.25 6.18
C LEU A 24 -3.49 -1.29 5.36
N ARG A 25 -4.73 -0.96 4.99
CA ARG A 25 -5.52 -1.71 4.03
C ARG A 25 -5.64 -0.92 2.73
N ILE A 26 -5.39 -1.62 1.62
CA ILE A 26 -5.43 -1.09 0.26
C ILE A 26 -6.54 -1.84 -0.49
N SER A 27 -7.33 -1.11 -1.26
CA SER A 27 -8.34 -1.67 -2.17
C SER A 27 -8.30 -0.91 -3.50
N SER A 28 -8.84 -1.50 -4.56
CA SER A 28 -8.89 -0.89 -5.88
C SER A 28 -9.73 0.38 -5.88
N GLU A 29 -9.36 1.31 -6.75
CA GLU A 29 -10.25 2.35 -7.22
C GLU A 29 -11.28 1.79 -8.20
N ASP A 30 -12.32 2.59 -8.46
CA ASP A 30 -13.42 2.18 -9.33
C ASP A 30 -12.97 1.85 -10.76
N TYR A 31 -11.94 2.55 -11.27
CA TYR A 31 -11.44 2.41 -12.65
C TYR A 31 -10.39 1.30 -12.82
N ASN A 32 -9.80 0.79 -11.74
CA ASN A 32 -8.80 -0.29 -11.78
C ASN A 32 -9.23 -1.55 -11.00
N ARG A 33 -10.54 -1.67 -10.71
CA ARG A 33 -11.11 -2.80 -9.96
C ARG A 33 -11.11 -4.13 -10.75
N GLU A 34 -11.12 -4.06 -12.07
CA GLU A 34 -11.16 -5.24 -12.94
C GLU A 34 -9.82 -5.39 -13.66
N LEU A 35 -9.19 -6.54 -13.45
CA LEU A 35 -8.02 -6.98 -14.20
C LEU A 35 -8.41 -8.25 -14.95
N SER A 36 -8.15 -8.28 -16.25
CA SER A 36 -8.22 -9.51 -17.03
C SER A 36 -7.22 -10.54 -16.49
N ALA A 37 -7.47 -11.82 -16.77
CA ALA A 37 -6.57 -12.89 -16.33
C ALA A 37 -5.13 -12.63 -16.82
N GLY A 38 -4.17 -12.62 -15.90
CA GLY A 38 -2.77 -12.27 -16.17
C GLY A 38 -2.48 -10.77 -16.29
N GLY A 39 -3.50 -9.91 -16.17
CA GLY A 39 -3.36 -8.47 -16.15
C GLY A 39 -2.84 -7.94 -14.81
N SER A 40 -2.29 -6.73 -14.86
CA SER A 40 -1.77 -6.01 -13.70
C SER A 40 -2.13 -4.53 -13.79
N THR A 41 -2.40 -3.90 -12.65
CA THR A 41 -2.37 -2.44 -12.53
C THR A 41 -1.04 -2.03 -11.89
N GLY A 42 -0.40 -1.01 -12.46
CA GLY A 42 0.84 -0.44 -11.94
C GLY A 42 0.59 0.84 -11.16
N ASP A 43 1.66 1.41 -10.62
CA ASP A 43 1.65 2.73 -9.99
C ASP A 43 0.64 2.90 -8.85
N VAL A 44 0.37 1.85 -8.08
CA VAL A 44 -0.36 1.97 -6.81
C VAL A 44 0.62 2.33 -5.72
N GLY A 45 0.46 3.50 -5.09
CA GLY A 45 1.41 3.99 -4.11
C GLY A 45 0.77 4.79 -2.98
N PHE A 46 1.47 4.83 -1.86
CA PHE A 46 1.03 5.48 -0.63
C PHE A 46 2.23 6.12 0.07
N ILE A 47 1.96 7.16 0.85
CA ILE A 47 2.90 7.78 1.76
C ILE A 47 2.32 7.62 3.16
N VAL A 48 3.10 7.04 4.06
CA VAL A 48 2.77 6.94 5.49
C VAL A 48 3.78 7.71 6.31
N SER A 49 3.33 8.21 7.45
CA SER A 49 4.18 8.81 8.47
C SER A 49 4.04 8.02 9.77
N SER A 50 5.06 8.13 10.60
CA SER A 50 5.13 7.54 11.94
C SER A 50 6.02 8.44 12.80
N GLU A 51 5.87 8.34 14.13
CA GLU A 51 6.74 9.08 15.05
C GLU A 51 8.16 8.52 15.07
N ASN A 52 8.34 7.23 14.77
CA ASN A 52 9.63 6.56 14.68
C ASN A 52 9.82 5.89 13.30
N GLU A 53 10.74 4.93 13.21
CA GLU A 53 11.04 4.20 11.98
C GLU A 53 9.98 3.12 11.68
N ALA A 54 9.06 3.41 10.75
CA ALA A 54 8.09 2.44 10.26
C ALA A 54 8.72 1.37 9.36
N LYS A 55 8.54 0.10 9.74
CA LYS A 55 9.00 -1.11 9.04
C LYS A 55 7.82 -1.99 8.71
N ILE A 56 7.69 -2.39 7.45
CA ILE A 56 6.71 -3.38 7.03
C ILE A 56 7.09 -4.73 7.66
N GLN A 57 6.20 -5.28 8.49
CA GLN A 57 6.36 -6.59 9.13
C GLN A 57 5.76 -7.72 8.31
N GLY A 58 4.71 -7.42 7.53
CA GLY A 58 4.03 -8.41 6.73
C GLY A 58 3.05 -7.84 5.72
N VAL A 59 2.94 -8.53 4.59
CA VAL A 59 1.94 -8.26 3.55
C VAL A 59 0.98 -9.44 3.49
N HIS A 60 -0.28 -9.19 3.84
CA HIS A 60 -1.34 -10.17 3.65
C HIS A 60 -2.02 -9.91 2.30
N ILE A 61 -1.99 -10.90 1.40
CA ILE A 61 -2.51 -10.81 0.04
C ILE A 61 -3.55 -11.91 -0.15
N CYS A 62 -4.71 -11.57 -0.69
CA CYS A 62 -5.78 -12.52 -1.00
C CYS A 62 -6.19 -12.38 -2.47
N GLY A 63 -6.02 -13.44 -3.25
CA GLY A 63 -6.56 -13.53 -4.61
C GLY A 63 -5.85 -12.68 -5.69
N VAL A 64 -4.73 -12.03 -5.38
CA VAL A 64 -3.92 -11.24 -6.33
C VAL A 64 -2.42 -11.42 -6.04
N SER A 65 -1.56 -10.94 -6.94
CA SER A 65 -0.12 -10.79 -6.71
C SER A 65 0.22 -9.30 -6.61
N VAL A 66 1.05 -8.91 -5.65
CA VAL A 66 1.51 -7.51 -5.48
C VAL A 66 3.03 -7.48 -5.63
N ILE A 67 3.54 -6.61 -6.50
CA ILE A 67 4.96 -6.28 -6.60
C ILE A 67 5.15 -4.95 -5.87
N LEU A 68 5.89 -4.95 -4.75
CA LEU A 68 6.29 -3.71 -4.09
C LEU A 68 7.56 -3.17 -4.73
N GLY A 69 7.49 -1.96 -5.28
CA GLY A 69 8.66 -1.16 -5.63
C GLY A 69 8.97 -0.16 -4.51
N VAL A 70 10.24 -0.05 -4.12
CA VAL A 70 10.72 1.02 -3.24
C VAL A 70 11.11 2.20 -4.13
N LEU A 71 10.48 3.37 -3.92
CA LEU A 71 10.95 4.61 -4.53
C LEU A 71 11.96 5.26 -3.57
N GLU A 72 13.26 5.09 -3.85
CA GLU A 72 14.31 5.79 -3.11
C GLU A 72 14.36 7.25 -3.57
N TYR A 73 14.01 8.18 -2.68
CA TYR A 73 14.20 9.61 -2.92
C TYR A 73 15.66 9.96 -2.59
N PHE A 74 16.54 9.92 -3.59
CA PHE A 74 17.89 10.47 -3.44
C PHE A 74 17.79 11.99 -3.30
N ARG A 75 18.29 12.52 -2.18
CA ARG A 75 18.61 13.95 -2.04
C ARG A 75 19.99 14.23 -2.63
#